data_AF-A0A533RJ97-F1
#
_entry.id   AF-A0A533RJ97-F1
#
_cell.length_a   1.000
_cell.length_b   1.000
_cell.length_c   1.000
_cell.angle_alpha   90.00
_cell.angle_beta   90.00
_cell.angle_gamma   90.00
#
_symmetry.space_group_name_H-M   'P 1'
#
loop_
_entity.id
_entity.type
_entity.pdbx_description
1 polymer ?
#
loop_
_entity_poly.entity_id
_entity_poly.type
_entity_poly.pdbx_seq_one_letter_code
_entity_poly.pdbx_strand_id
1 'polypeptide(L)'
;MILLIAAVPLETELLRRELAPCAVQRCGGQPLYQGVLAGEQVALQHSGVGKANAAAAAALLLDRLQPEAVLCFGCAGAYQSSGLRVGDLILATEEVYGDEGAAVADGFLDMQALGLPLAERGSEQWFNRFPADPELLAHGQRLIGKALGAGQRLVCGPLVTVSACSGTTAAGNLLAARTDGAGENMEG
;
A
#
# COMPACT_ATOMS: atom_id res chain seq x y z
N MET A 1 -16.38 5.00 -9.65
CA MET A 1 -15.00 5.34 -10.07
C MET A 1 -14.03 4.78 -9.06
N ILE A 2 -12.96 4.14 -9.54
CA ILE A 2 -11.87 3.59 -8.71
C ILE A 2 -10.72 4.60 -8.67
N LEU A 3 -10.16 4.81 -7.48
CA LEU A 3 -8.95 5.61 -7.29
C LEU A 3 -7.72 4.71 -7.21
N LEU A 4 -6.71 5.03 -8.00
CA LEU A 4 -5.41 4.38 -8.06
C LEU A 4 -4.35 5.33 -7.49
N ILE A 5 -3.63 4.88 -6.46
CA ILE A 5 -2.52 5.63 -5.86
C ILE A 5 -1.25 4.79 -6.02
N ALA A 6 -0.19 5.42 -6.52
CA ALA A 6 1.15 4.86 -6.58
C ALA A 6 2.17 5.93 -6.16
N ALA A 7 3.38 5.55 -5.79
CA ALA A 7 4.38 6.49 -5.31
C ALA A 7 5.00 7.30 -6.45
N VAL A 8 5.39 6.61 -7.54
CA VAL A 8 6.19 7.21 -8.63
C VAL A 8 5.66 6.87 -10.03
N PRO A 9 5.92 7.73 -11.04
CA PRO A 9 5.40 7.53 -12.40
C PRO A 9 5.74 6.19 -13.05
N LEU A 10 6.90 5.62 -12.72
CA LEU A 10 7.39 4.34 -13.27
C LEU A 10 6.44 3.18 -12.93
N GLU A 11 5.83 3.18 -11.74
CA GLU A 11 4.92 2.13 -11.28
C GLU A 11 3.61 2.08 -12.07
N THR A 12 3.30 3.15 -12.79
CA THR A 12 2.01 3.35 -13.47
C THR A 12 2.14 3.45 -14.98
N GLU A 13 3.35 3.31 -15.51
CA GLU A 13 3.63 3.56 -16.94
C GLU A 13 2.75 2.73 -17.86
N LEU A 14 2.52 1.44 -17.55
CA LEU A 14 1.66 0.56 -18.34
C LEU A 14 0.19 0.99 -18.25
N LEU A 15 -0.31 1.28 -17.05
CA LEU A 15 -1.70 1.71 -16.85
C LEU A 15 -2.00 3.05 -17.53
N ARG A 16 -1.09 4.02 -17.44
CA ARG A 16 -1.28 5.34 -18.08
C ARG A 16 -1.30 5.27 -19.60
N ARG A 17 -0.70 4.23 -20.23
CA ARG A 17 -0.77 4.01 -21.68
C ARG A 17 -2.12 3.47 -22.13
N GLU A 18 -2.80 2.72 -21.27
CA GLU A 18 -4.11 2.13 -21.56
C GLU A 18 -5.28 3.03 -21.14
N LEU A 19 -5.03 4.01 -20.27
CA LEU A 19 -6.05 4.95 -19.78
C LEU A 19 -6.56 5.82 -20.93
N ALA A 20 -7.82 5.63 -21.35
CA ALA A 20 -8.39 6.32 -22.50
C ALA A 20 -9.90 6.57 -22.34
N PRO A 21 -10.43 7.77 -22.68
CA PRO A 21 -9.67 9.00 -22.92
C PRO A 21 -8.90 9.41 -21.65
N CYS A 22 -7.72 10.00 -21.79
CA CYS A 22 -6.91 10.46 -20.65
C CYS A 22 -7.01 11.98 -20.52
N ALA A 23 -7.75 12.44 -19.52
CA ALA A 23 -7.75 13.83 -19.09
C ALA A 23 -6.73 14.00 -17.96
N VAL A 24 -5.87 15.01 -18.05
CA VAL A 24 -4.92 15.34 -17.01
C VAL A 24 -5.33 16.66 -16.36
N GLN A 25 -5.68 16.60 -15.08
CA GLN A 25 -5.96 17.74 -14.23
C GLN A 25 -4.88 17.87 -13.16
N ARG A 26 -5.00 18.86 -12.28
CA ARG A 26 -4.14 18.98 -11.10
C ARG A 26 -4.98 18.88 -9.83
N CYS A 27 -4.51 18.10 -8.87
CA CYS A 27 -5.06 18.04 -7.52
C CYS A 27 -3.90 18.03 -6.54
N GLY A 28 -3.91 18.95 -5.56
CA GLY A 28 -2.82 19.08 -4.58
C GLY A 28 -1.48 19.49 -5.20
N GLY A 29 -1.51 20.17 -6.34
CA GLY A 29 -0.31 20.51 -7.10
C GLY A 29 0.30 19.34 -7.88
N GLN A 30 -0.22 18.12 -7.75
CA GLN A 30 0.24 16.95 -8.52
C GLN A 30 -0.70 16.67 -9.71
N PRO A 31 -0.19 16.05 -10.80
CA PRO A 31 -1.04 15.57 -11.88
C PRO A 31 -2.08 14.56 -11.36
N LEU A 32 -3.31 14.69 -11.85
CA LEU A 32 -4.40 13.74 -11.64
C LEU A 32 -4.83 13.26 -13.03
N TYR A 33 -4.59 11.98 -13.32
CA TYR A 33 -4.96 11.34 -14.57
C TYR A 33 -6.35 10.73 -14.41
N GLN A 34 -7.27 11.04 -15.30
CA GLN A 34 -8.63 10.49 -15.27
C GLN A 34 -8.99 9.94 -16.64
N GLY A 35 -9.66 8.79 -16.64
CA GLY A 35 -10.06 8.13 -17.88
C GLY A 35 -10.77 6.80 -17.64
N VAL A 36 -10.79 5.96 -18.67
CA VAL A 36 -11.37 4.62 -18.61
C VAL A 36 -10.27 3.58 -18.75
N LEU A 37 -10.29 2.57 -17.89
CA LEU A 37 -9.45 1.37 -17.97
C LEU A 37 -10.36 0.14 -17.87
N ALA A 38 -10.24 -0.79 -18.83
CA ALA A 38 -11.07 -2.00 -18.87
C ALA A 38 -12.59 -1.76 -18.73
N GLY A 39 -13.09 -0.61 -19.20
CA GLY A 39 -14.50 -0.21 -19.09
C GLY A 39 -14.86 0.55 -17.80
N GLU A 40 -13.94 0.66 -16.85
CA GLU A 40 -14.15 1.31 -15.55
C GLU A 40 -13.60 2.74 -15.52
N GLN A 41 -14.34 3.64 -14.87
CA GLN A 41 -13.87 5.01 -14.60
C GLN A 41 -12.76 4.95 -13.55
N VAL A 42 -11.59 5.48 -13.91
CA VAL A 42 -10.40 5.48 -13.06
C VAL A 42 -9.85 6.88 -12.90
N ALA A 43 -9.49 7.22 -11.66
CA ALA A 43 -8.60 8.32 -11.34
C ALA A 43 -7.26 7.75 -10.85
N LEU A 44 -6.14 8.30 -11.30
CA LEU A 44 -4.80 7.88 -10.93
C LEU A 44 -3.96 9.10 -10.55
N GLN A 45 -3.32 9.06 -9.39
CA GLN A 45 -2.36 10.09 -8.97
C GLN A 45 -1.13 9.46 -8.34
N HIS A 46 0.02 10.11 -8.55
CA HIS A 46 1.25 9.81 -7.85
C HIS A 46 1.29 10.58 -6.53
N SER A 47 1.37 9.87 -5.40
CA SER A 47 1.48 10.52 -4.09
C SER A 47 2.84 11.16 -3.87
N GLY A 48 3.89 10.61 -4.49
CA GLY A 48 5.26 10.77 -4.01
C GLY A 48 5.59 9.74 -2.92
N VAL A 49 6.87 9.64 -2.58
CA VAL A 49 7.39 8.60 -1.68
C VAL A 49 7.12 8.94 -0.21
N GLY A 50 6.73 7.94 0.59
CA GLY A 50 6.61 8.02 2.04
C GLY A 50 5.21 8.31 2.58
N LYS A 51 4.95 7.84 3.82
CA LYS A 51 3.66 7.94 4.53
C LYS A 51 3.04 9.34 4.52
N ALA A 52 3.84 10.39 4.75
CA ALA A 52 3.33 11.75 4.79
C ALA A 52 2.76 12.21 3.43
N ASN A 53 3.44 11.86 2.35
CA ASN A 53 3.00 12.16 0.99
C ASN A 53 1.77 11.33 0.60
N ALA A 54 1.80 10.03 0.90
CA ALA A 54 0.68 9.11 0.68
C ALA A 54 -0.59 9.58 1.42
N ALA A 55 -0.48 9.90 2.71
CA ALA A 55 -1.59 10.37 3.53
C ALA A 55 -2.16 11.70 3.03
N ALA A 56 -1.31 12.67 2.68
CA ALA A 56 -1.74 13.96 2.16
C ALA A 56 -2.48 13.83 0.82
N ALA A 57 -1.96 13.00 -0.09
CA ALA A 57 -2.61 12.72 -1.37
C ALA A 57 -3.95 11.99 -1.17
N ALA A 58 -3.97 10.93 -0.36
CA ALA A 58 -5.18 10.15 -0.09
C ALA A 58 -6.29 11.02 0.53
N ALA A 59 -5.98 11.80 1.56
CA ALA A 59 -6.97 12.68 2.20
C ALA A 59 -7.59 13.67 1.21
N LEU A 60 -6.76 14.31 0.37
CA LEU A 60 -7.24 15.27 -0.62
C LEU A 60 -8.08 14.59 -1.72
N LEU A 61 -7.63 13.44 -2.22
CA LEU A 61 -8.33 12.72 -3.29
C LEU A 61 -9.66 12.15 -2.81
N LEU A 62 -9.71 11.62 -1.59
CA LEU A 62 -10.94 11.12 -0.97
C LEU A 62 -11.98 12.23 -0.81
N ASP A 63 -11.57 13.41 -0.32
CA ASP A 63 -12.44 14.58 -0.19
C ASP A 63 -12.97 15.06 -1.56
N ARG A 64 -12.09 15.12 -2.57
CA ARG A 64 -12.41 15.69 -3.87
C ARG A 64 -13.19 14.77 -4.80
N LEU A 65 -12.89 13.48 -4.76
CA LEU A 65 -13.37 12.52 -5.76
C LEU A 65 -14.41 11.55 -5.20
N GLN A 66 -14.45 11.36 -3.87
CA GLN A 66 -15.33 10.41 -3.19
C GLN A 66 -15.40 9.06 -3.92
N PRO A 67 -14.25 8.40 -4.16
CA PRO A 67 -14.20 7.18 -4.97
C PRO A 67 -14.91 6.02 -4.27
N GLU A 68 -15.33 5.03 -5.05
CA GLU A 68 -15.97 3.81 -4.54
C GLU A 68 -14.95 2.84 -3.92
N ALA A 69 -13.70 2.89 -4.40
CA ALA A 69 -12.60 2.09 -3.89
C ALA A 69 -11.26 2.81 -4.11
N VAL A 70 -10.29 2.53 -3.25
CA VAL A 70 -8.90 2.98 -3.40
C VAL A 70 -8.00 1.75 -3.49
N LEU A 71 -7.15 1.72 -4.51
CA LEU A 71 -6.08 0.74 -4.63
C LEU A 71 -4.74 1.46 -4.54
N CYS A 72 -4.01 1.21 -3.45
CA CYS A 72 -2.61 1.58 -3.32
C CYS A 72 -1.77 0.42 -3.88
N PHE A 73 -0.87 0.70 -4.80
CA PHE A 73 0.01 -0.31 -5.39
C PHE A 73 1.33 0.30 -5.83
N GLY A 74 2.34 -0.54 -5.95
CA GLY A 74 3.69 -0.13 -6.30
C GLY A 74 4.67 -1.28 -6.19
N CYS A 75 5.95 -0.97 -6.08
CA CYS A 75 6.96 -1.95 -5.73
C CYS A 75 7.04 -2.15 -4.21
N ALA A 76 7.47 -3.35 -3.79
CA ALA A 76 7.72 -3.68 -2.40
C ALA A 76 9.01 -4.48 -2.27
N GLY A 77 9.70 -4.34 -1.13
CA GLY A 77 10.84 -5.15 -0.76
C GLY A 77 10.37 -6.40 -0.03
N ALA A 78 10.43 -7.57 -0.67
CA ALA A 78 10.05 -8.82 -0.02
C ALA A 78 11.04 -9.20 1.11
N TYR A 79 10.50 -9.63 2.25
CA TYR A 79 11.32 -10.17 3.33
C TYR A 79 11.75 -11.60 3.04
N GLN A 80 12.91 -12.01 3.58
CA GLN A 80 13.47 -13.34 3.32
C GLN A 80 12.52 -14.48 3.75
N SER A 81 11.78 -14.29 4.84
CA SER A 81 10.77 -15.23 5.36
C SER A 81 9.62 -15.50 4.38
N SER A 82 9.29 -14.56 3.50
CA SER A 82 8.22 -14.73 2.50
C SER A 82 8.58 -15.75 1.41
N GLY A 83 9.88 -15.99 1.20
CA GLY A 83 10.39 -16.84 0.13
C GLY A 83 10.12 -16.30 -1.28
N LEU A 84 9.64 -15.06 -1.42
CA LEU A 84 9.34 -14.40 -2.69
C LEU A 84 10.61 -13.97 -3.43
N ARG A 85 10.47 -13.77 -4.75
CA ARG A 85 11.53 -13.29 -5.65
C ARG A 85 11.04 -12.05 -6.39
N VAL A 86 11.97 -11.32 -7.00
CA VAL A 86 11.63 -10.19 -7.88
C VAL A 86 10.66 -10.66 -8.96
N GLY A 87 9.51 -9.98 -9.07
CA GLY A 87 8.44 -10.30 -10.02
C GLY A 87 7.30 -11.16 -9.43
N ASP A 88 7.46 -11.70 -8.22
CA ASP A 88 6.35 -12.22 -7.43
C ASP A 88 5.51 -11.06 -6.86
N LEU A 89 4.28 -11.35 -6.43
CA LEU A 89 3.32 -10.38 -5.92
C LEU A 89 2.98 -10.63 -4.45
N ILE A 90 2.74 -9.53 -3.72
CA ILE A 90 2.11 -9.54 -2.41
C ILE A 90 0.76 -8.84 -2.54
N LEU A 91 -0.31 -9.49 -2.09
CA LEU A 91 -1.60 -8.85 -1.85
C LEU A 91 -1.73 -8.60 -0.35
N ALA A 92 -1.70 -7.34 0.05
CA ALA A 92 -1.80 -6.93 1.44
C ALA A 92 -3.16 -7.33 2.02
N THR A 93 -3.16 -8.15 3.07
CA THR A 93 -4.36 -8.40 3.89
C THR A 93 -4.62 -7.28 4.88
N GLU A 94 -3.55 -6.57 5.23
CA GLU A 94 -3.49 -5.40 6.08
C GLU A 94 -2.16 -4.67 5.82
N GLU A 95 -2.13 -3.38 6.10
CA GLU A 95 -0.89 -2.60 6.17
C GLU A 95 -0.50 -2.43 7.64
N VAL A 96 0.78 -2.64 7.93
CA VAL A 96 1.35 -2.58 9.27
C VAL A 96 2.39 -1.46 9.31
N TYR A 97 2.15 -0.45 10.14
CA TYR A 97 3.14 0.60 10.39
C TYR A 97 4.30 0.02 11.18
N GLY A 98 5.37 -0.32 10.46
CA GLY A 98 6.50 -1.05 10.99
C GLY A 98 7.38 -0.21 11.90
N ASP A 99 7.37 1.11 11.75
CA ASP A 99 8.29 2.04 12.41
C ASP A 99 7.60 3.06 13.34
N GLU A 100 6.28 2.99 13.53
CA GLU A 100 5.56 3.83 14.50
C GLU A 100 5.60 3.22 15.90
N GLY A 101 6.22 3.93 16.83
CA GLY A 101 6.44 3.47 18.20
C GLY A 101 7.73 4.03 18.79
N ALA A 102 8.24 3.38 19.82
CA ALA A 102 9.45 3.79 20.52
C ALA A 102 10.49 2.67 20.49
N ALA A 103 11.68 2.99 19.98
CA ALA A 103 12.85 2.16 20.21
C ALA A 103 13.27 2.23 21.69
N VAL A 104 13.48 1.08 22.31
CA VAL A 104 13.91 0.93 23.70
C VAL A 104 15.13 0.02 23.78
N ALA A 105 15.81 0.00 24.94
CA ALA A 105 17.05 -0.76 25.11
C ALA A 105 16.90 -2.25 24.71
N ASP A 106 15.75 -2.84 25.03
CA ASP A 106 15.47 -4.26 24.81
C ASP A 106 14.51 -4.53 23.63
N GLY A 107 14.32 -3.56 22.72
CA GLY A 107 13.50 -3.77 21.52
C GLY A 107 12.70 -2.55 21.06
N PHE A 108 11.41 -2.76 20.79
CA PHE A 108 10.51 -1.76 20.23
C PHE A 108 9.13 -1.88 20.88
N LEU A 109 8.61 -0.75 21.36
CA LEU A 109 7.22 -0.63 21.82
C LEU A 109 6.40 -0.06 20.68
N ASP A 110 5.44 -0.83 20.18
CA ASP A 110 4.49 -0.35 19.19
C ASP A 110 3.44 0.58 19.83
N MET A 111 2.58 1.16 19.00
CA MET A 111 1.60 2.14 19.45
C MET A 111 0.54 1.51 20.37
N GLN A 112 0.28 0.21 20.24
CA GLN A 112 -0.62 -0.52 21.13
C GLN A 112 -0.01 -0.67 22.52
N ALA A 113 1.26 -1.06 22.62
CA ALA A 113 1.99 -1.14 23.88
C ALA A 113 2.11 0.23 24.57
N LEU A 114 2.17 1.31 23.79
CA LEU A 114 2.17 2.69 24.30
C LEU A 114 0.77 3.21 24.66
N GLY A 115 -0.30 2.53 24.25
CA GLY A 115 -1.68 2.98 24.46
C GLY A 115 -2.03 4.24 23.67
N LEU A 116 -1.39 4.45 22.51
CA LEU A 116 -1.54 5.64 21.66
C LEU A 116 -2.14 5.24 20.31
N PRO A 117 -3.48 5.28 20.12
CA PRO A 117 -4.10 4.92 18.85
C PRO A 117 -3.69 5.89 17.73
N LEU A 118 -3.47 5.34 16.53
CA LEU A 118 -3.11 6.10 15.32
C LEU A 118 -4.34 6.57 14.54
N ALA A 119 -5.44 5.84 14.62
CA ALA A 119 -6.73 6.25 14.07
C ALA A 119 -7.88 5.78 14.96
N GLU A 120 -8.96 6.56 14.97
CA GLU A 120 -10.16 6.25 15.75
C GLU A 120 -11.42 6.54 14.93
N ARG A 121 -12.40 5.64 15.02
CA ARG A 121 -13.72 5.82 14.41
C ARG A 121 -14.80 5.24 15.32
N GLY A 122 -15.51 6.12 16.02
CA GLY A 122 -16.49 5.68 17.02
C GLY A 122 -15.80 4.96 18.16
N SER A 123 -16.13 3.68 18.38
CA SER A 123 -15.48 2.83 19.39
C SER A 123 -14.31 2.01 18.84
N GLU A 124 -14.07 2.04 17.53
CA GLU A 124 -12.95 1.32 16.91
C GLU A 124 -11.68 2.16 17.00
N GLN A 125 -10.60 1.52 17.44
CA GLN A 125 -9.26 2.11 17.50
C GLN A 125 -8.31 1.25 16.68
N TRP A 126 -7.49 1.90 15.87
CA TRP A 126 -6.40 1.27 15.15
C TRP A 126 -5.07 1.80 15.69
N PHE A 127 -4.18 0.88 15.98
CA PHE A 127 -2.80 1.16 16.34
C PHE A 127 -1.96 0.98 15.07
N ASN A 128 -0.99 0.07 15.06
CA ASN A 128 -0.10 -0.12 13.92
C ASN A 128 -0.71 -0.90 12.75
N ARG A 129 -1.90 -1.48 12.87
CA ARG A 129 -2.44 -2.43 11.89
C ARG A 129 -3.74 -1.90 11.29
N PHE A 130 -3.79 -1.86 9.95
CA PHE A 130 -4.91 -1.36 9.18
C PHE A 130 -5.40 -2.45 8.21
N PRO A 131 -6.53 -3.12 8.50
CA PRO A 131 -7.02 -4.21 7.65
C PRO A 131 -7.46 -3.71 6.29
N ALA A 132 -7.16 -4.47 5.24
CA ALA A 132 -7.73 -4.25 3.92
C ALA A 132 -9.23 -4.54 3.93
N ASP A 133 -9.97 -3.93 3.00
CA ASP A 133 -11.38 -4.24 2.81
C ASP A 133 -11.56 -5.73 2.44
N PRO A 134 -12.39 -6.49 3.16
CA PRO A 134 -12.48 -7.93 2.98
C PRO A 134 -13.09 -8.34 1.64
N GLU A 135 -14.00 -7.53 1.07
CA GLU A 135 -14.61 -7.83 -0.22
C GLU A 135 -13.64 -7.57 -1.37
N LEU A 136 -12.95 -6.43 -1.34
CA LEU A 136 -11.89 -6.10 -2.30
C LEU A 136 -10.73 -7.10 -2.22
N LEU A 137 -10.33 -7.51 -1.02
CA LEU A 137 -9.30 -8.52 -0.80
C LEU A 137 -9.68 -9.86 -1.44
N ALA A 138 -10.88 -10.38 -1.14
CA ALA A 138 -11.36 -11.64 -1.69
C ALA A 138 -11.49 -11.58 -3.23
N HIS A 139 -11.99 -10.45 -3.75
CA HIS A 139 -12.10 -10.23 -5.17
C HIS A 139 -10.72 -10.17 -5.86
N GLY A 140 -9.80 -9.40 -5.30
CA GLY A 140 -8.43 -9.21 -5.79
C GLY A 140 -7.65 -10.51 -5.79
N GLN A 141 -7.70 -11.28 -4.70
CA GLN A 141 -7.03 -12.58 -4.61
C GLN A 141 -7.47 -13.52 -5.74
N ARG A 142 -8.77 -13.58 -6.01
CA ARG A 142 -9.32 -14.42 -7.09
C ARG A 142 -8.89 -13.96 -8.47
N LEU A 143 -8.89 -12.65 -8.74
CA LEU A 143 -8.52 -12.12 -10.05
C LEU A 143 -7.02 -12.25 -10.30
N ILE A 144 -6.19 -11.85 -9.34
CA ILE A 144 -4.73 -11.92 -9.45
C ILE A 144 -4.32 -13.38 -9.60
N GLY A 145 -4.88 -14.30 -8.81
CA GLY A 145 -4.59 -15.73 -8.92
C GLY A 145 -4.86 -16.32 -10.31
N LYS A 146 -5.83 -15.78 -11.06
CA LYS A 146 -6.11 -16.18 -12.46
C LYS A 146 -5.18 -15.50 -13.47
N ALA A 147 -4.66 -14.33 -13.14
CA ALA A 147 -3.83 -13.51 -14.03
C ALA A 147 -2.32 -13.76 -13.88
N LEU A 148 -1.89 -14.49 -12.83
CA LEU A 148 -0.48 -14.82 -12.62
C LEU A 148 0.13 -15.52 -13.84
N GLY A 149 1.27 -15.02 -14.29
CA GLY A 149 2.07 -15.65 -15.32
C GLY A 149 2.76 -16.92 -14.81
N ALA A 150 3.27 -17.72 -15.75
CA ALA A 150 4.01 -18.93 -15.44
C ALA A 150 5.22 -18.61 -14.55
N GLY A 151 5.29 -19.25 -13.38
CA GLY A 151 6.41 -19.09 -12.43
C GLY A 151 6.31 -17.90 -11.48
N GLN A 152 5.28 -17.05 -11.60
CA GLN A 152 4.99 -16.02 -10.60
C GLN A 152 4.23 -16.62 -9.42
N ARG A 153 4.53 -16.14 -8.22
CA ARG A 153 3.80 -16.48 -7.00
C ARG A 153 3.06 -15.27 -6.45
N LEU A 154 1.96 -15.56 -5.78
CA LEU A 154 1.21 -14.61 -4.98
C LEU A 154 1.27 -15.05 -3.53
N VAL A 155 1.69 -14.14 -2.64
CA VAL A 155 1.48 -14.26 -1.20
C VAL A 155 0.38 -13.29 -0.80
N CYS A 156 -0.57 -13.76 0.01
CA CYS A 156 -1.56 -12.92 0.66
C CYS A 156 -1.17 -12.83 2.14
N GLY A 157 -0.85 -11.64 2.63
CA GLY A 157 -0.42 -11.44 4.01
C GLY A 157 -0.14 -9.99 4.35
N PRO A 158 0.31 -9.68 5.59
CA PRO A 158 0.59 -8.33 6.01
C PRO A 158 1.73 -7.71 5.19
N LEU A 159 1.57 -6.46 4.82
CA LEU A 159 2.63 -5.65 4.23
C LEU A 159 3.03 -4.55 5.23
N VAL A 160 4.29 -4.15 5.22
CA VAL A 160 4.86 -3.27 6.25
C VAL A 160 5.20 -1.91 5.67
N THR A 161 4.51 -0.87 6.11
CA THR A 161 4.83 0.51 5.74
C THR A 161 5.91 1.06 6.65
N VAL A 162 7.01 1.55 6.07
CA VAL A 162 8.12 2.21 6.78
C VAL A 162 8.51 3.54 6.13
N SER A 163 9.13 4.43 6.88
CA SER A 163 9.68 5.70 6.37
C SER A 163 11.13 5.56 5.89
N ALA A 164 11.77 4.44 6.23
CA ALA A 164 13.10 4.07 5.79
C ALA A 164 13.16 2.55 5.58
N CYS A 165 13.41 2.12 4.34
CA CYS A 165 13.54 0.70 4.03
C CYS A 165 14.72 0.08 4.81
N SER A 166 14.57 -1.19 5.14
CA SER A 166 15.49 -1.99 5.96
C SER A 166 16.96 -1.90 5.49
N GLY A 167 17.18 -1.90 4.17
CA GLY A 167 18.51 -1.82 3.54
C GLY A 167 19.47 -2.99 3.82
N THR A 168 19.13 -3.88 4.75
CA THR A 168 19.91 -5.05 5.16
C THR A 168 18.99 -6.22 5.50
N THR A 169 19.48 -7.46 5.33
CA THR A 169 18.75 -8.66 5.73
C THR A 169 18.43 -8.70 7.22
N ALA A 170 19.34 -8.22 8.07
CA ALA A 170 19.13 -8.21 9.51
C ALA A 170 17.96 -7.30 9.92
N ALA A 171 17.91 -6.06 9.38
CA ALA A 171 16.81 -5.14 9.63
C ALA A 171 15.47 -5.69 9.11
N GLY A 172 15.46 -6.26 7.90
CA GLY A 172 14.25 -6.86 7.33
C GLY A 172 13.74 -8.05 8.15
N ASN A 173 14.63 -8.90 8.65
CA ASN A 173 14.25 -10.03 9.52
C ASN A 173 13.66 -9.55 10.86
N LEU A 174 14.16 -8.47 11.43
CA LEU A 174 13.61 -7.89 12.67
C LEU A 174 12.19 -7.34 12.44
N LEU A 175 11.98 -6.62 11.34
CA LEU A 175 10.66 -6.12 10.96
C LEU A 175 9.69 -7.27 10.69
N ALA A 176 10.09 -8.27 9.90
CA ALA A 176 9.29 -9.45 9.63
C ALA A 176 8.88 -10.18 10.92
N ALA A 177 9.82 -10.40 11.84
CA ALA A 177 9.55 -11.08 13.10
C ALA A 177 8.61 -10.31 14.04
N ARG A 178 8.61 -8.97 13.98
CA ARG A 178 7.71 -8.13 14.79
C ARG A 178 6.31 -8.00 14.20
N THR A 179 6.19 -8.03 12.87
CA THR A 179 4.96 -7.62 12.17
C THR A 179 4.22 -8.76 11.50
N ASP A 180 4.87 -9.93 11.38
CA ASP A 180 4.46 -11.05 10.51
C ASP A 180 4.36 -10.64 9.02
N GLY A 181 5.09 -9.60 8.63
CA GLY A 181 5.09 -9.05 7.29
C GLY A 181 5.70 -9.96 6.23
N ALA A 182 5.14 -9.92 5.02
CA ALA A 182 5.70 -10.55 3.83
C ALA A 182 6.73 -9.66 3.11
N GLY A 183 6.68 -8.35 3.33
CA GLY A 183 7.59 -7.37 2.74
C GLY A 183 7.28 -5.96 3.22
N GLU A 184 8.03 -5.00 2.71
CA GLU A 184 7.90 -3.58 3.05
C GLU A 184 7.69 -2.66 1.86
N ASN A 185 6.98 -1.55 2.11
CA ASN A 185 6.77 -0.42 1.22
C ASN A 185 6.88 0.89 2.03
N MET A 186 6.59 2.05 1.43
CA MET A 186 6.63 3.33 2.12
C MET A 186 5.31 4.12 2.08
N GLU A 187 4.23 3.59 1.50
CA GLU A 187 3.00 4.32 1.15
C GLU A 187 1.68 3.62 1.54
N GLY A 188 1.75 2.38 2.04
CA GLY A 188 0.59 1.58 2.46
C GLY A 188 -0.20 2.19 3.61
#